data_AF-F9PTA0-F1
#
_entry.id   AF-F9PTA0-F1
#
_cell.length_a   1.000
_cell.length_b   1.000
_cell.length_c   1.000
_cell.angle_alpha   90.00
_cell.angle_beta   90.00
_cell.angle_gamma   90.00
#
_symmetry.space_group_name_H-M   'P 1'
#
loop_
_entity.id
_entity.type
_entity.pdbx_description
1 polymer ?
#
loop_
_entity_poly.entity_id
_entity_poly.type
_entity_poly.pdbx_seq_one_letter_code
_entity_poly.pdbx_strand_id
1 'polypeptide(L)'
;MESNVADCIYRSAEIGDGKSYSVGGAPTTIMAGLNCGTTCSLIWPIIWNYTDFYISGSDEMAVDGMRAYAFNKGEDLKIISGESGASTMGALLGVLAEPSMEEIKKK
;
A
#
# COMPACT_ATOMS: atom_id res chain seq x y z
N MET A 1 1.02 -0.97 -2.44
CA MET A 1 0.29 -0.32 -1.33
C MET A 1 0.73 1.13 -1.29
N GLU A 2 -0.20 2.04 -1.46
CA GLU A 2 -0.03 3.50 -1.33
C GLU A 2 -1.07 4.05 -0.35
N SER A 3 -0.82 5.25 0.17
CA SER A 3 -1.83 6.00 0.93
C SER A 3 -2.98 6.40 0.01
N ASN A 4 -4.23 6.23 0.44
CA ASN A 4 -5.41 6.56 -0.35
C ASN A 4 -5.58 8.04 -0.71
N VAL A 5 -4.83 8.93 -0.05
CA VAL A 5 -4.76 10.35 -0.42
C VAL A 5 -3.61 10.66 -1.38
N ALA A 6 -2.68 9.73 -1.60
CA ALA A 6 -1.48 9.88 -2.43
C ALA A 6 -1.21 8.60 -3.27
N ASP A 7 -2.27 8.04 -3.86
CA ASP A 7 -2.28 6.72 -4.52
C ASP A 7 -2.07 6.81 -6.04
N CYS A 8 -0.97 7.47 -6.44
CA CYS A 8 -0.67 7.78 -7.84
C CYS A 8 -0.50 6.54 -8.73
N ILE A 9 0.13 5.49 -8.21
CA ILE A 9 0.35 4.23 -8.93
C ILE A 9 -0.98 3.49 -9.06
N TYR A 10 -1.76 3.39 -7.99
CA TYR A 10 -3.07 2.76 -8.00
C TYR A 10 -4.00 3.40 -9.04
N ARG A 11 -4.14 4.74 -9.03
CA ARG A 11 -5.01 5.44 -10.00
C ARG A 11 -4.52 5.31 -11.43
N SER A 12 -3.20 5.31 -11.64
CA SER A 12 -2.62 5.08 -12.96
C SER A 12 -2.96 3.68 -13.48
N ALA A 13 -2.85 2.67 -12.61
CA ALA A 13 -3.21 1.30 -12.95
C ALA A 13 -4.71 1.13 -13.21
N GLU A 14 -5.57 1.82 -12.44
CA GLU A 14 -7.03 1.83 -12.60
C GLU A 14 -7.48 2.41 -13.95
N ILE A 15 -6.81 3.46 -14.44
CA ILE A 15 -7.07 4.00 -15.79
C ILE A 15 -6.77 2.96 -16.88
N GLY A 16 -5.73 2.15 -16.68
CA GLY A 16 -5.48 0.97 -17.50
C GLY A 16 -4.91 1.23 -18.90
N ASP A 17 -4.43 2.45 -19.19
CA ASP A 17 -3.91 2.82 -20.51
C ASP A 17 -2.38 2.70 -20.64
N GLY A 18 -1.73 2.15 -19.62
CA GLY A 18 -0.27 1.95 -19.56
C GLY A 18 0.54 3.21 -19.28
N LYS A 19 -0.10 4.35 -18.98
CA LYS A 19 0.59 5.60 -18.61
C LYS A 19 0.49 5.87 -17.11
N SER A 20 1.47 6.59 -16.58
CA SER A 20 1.45 7.11 -15.21
C SER A 20 0.82 8.49 -15.15
N TYR A 21 0.00 8.74 -14.13
CA TYR A 21 -0.69 10.00 -13.86
C TYR A 21 -0.37 10.50 -12.46
N SER A 22 -0.33 11.82 -12.32
CA SER A 22 -0.16 12.47 -11.01
C SER A 22 -1.50 12.66 -10.32
N VAL A 23 -1.51 12.49 -9.01
CA VAL A 23 -2.59 12.93 -8.12
C VAL A 23 -2.18 14.28 -7.54
N GLY A 24 -3.02 15.29 -7.77
CA GLY A 24 -2.82 16.63 -7.22
C GLY A 24 -3.37 16.78 -5.79
N GLY A 25 -3.10 17.93 -5.19
CA GLY A 25 -3.53 18.28 -3.84
C GLY A 25 -2.37 18.43 -2.86
N ALA A 26 -2.68 18.79 -1.62
CA ALA A 26 -1.74 18.75 -0.50
C ALA A 26 -2.13 17.57 0.41
N PRO A 27 -1.90 16.31 -0.02
CA PRO A 27 -2.32 15.14 0.73
C PRO A 27 -1.66 15.11 2.10
N THR A 28 -2.47 14.78 3.11
CA THR A 28 -2.04 14.64 4.49
C THR A 28 -2.24 13.20 4.91
N THR A 29 -1.14 12.50 5.13
CA THR A 29 -1.08 11.11 5.61
C THR A 29 0.04 11.00 6.63
N ILE A 30 -0.12 10.12 7.61
CA ILE A 30 0.95 9.77 8.56
C ILE A 30 2.11 9.02 7.86
N MET A 31 1.87 8.46 6.68
CA MET A 31 2.88 7.73 5.91
C MET A 31 3.83 8.68 5.17
N ALA A 32 4.72 9.36 5.91
CA ALA A 32 5.61 10.39 5.38
C ALA A 32 6.44 9.95 4.15
N GLY A 33 6.85 8.69 4.06
CA GLY A 33 7.61 8.15 2.92
C GLY A 33 6.74 7.79 1.70
N LEU A 34 5.41 7.76 1.84
CA LEU A 34 4.45 7.44 0.77
C LEU A 34 3.53 8.63 0.45
N ASN A 35 3.85 9.83 0.94
CA ASN A 35 3.09 11.04 0.66
C ASN A 35 3.46 11.69 -0.69
N CYS A 36 3.56 10.87 -1.75
CA CYS A 36 3.94 11.32 -3.09
C CYS A 36 2.75 11.27 -4.04
N GLY A 37 2.49 12.35 -4.77
CA GLY A 37 1.42 12.41 -5.76
C GLY A 37 1.85 12.06 -7.18
N THR A 38 3.11 11.68 -7.46
CA THR A 38 3.58 11.42 -8.83
C THR A 38 4.48 10.21 -8.88
N THR A 39 4.17 9.29 -9.81
CA THR A 39 4.98 8.10 -10.05
C THR A 39 6.31 8.43 -10.69
N CYS A 40 7.38 7.74 -10.29
CA CYS A 40 8.68 7.82 -10.96
C CYS A 40 8.58 7.21 -12.37
N SER A 41 8.82 8.02 -13.39
CA SER A 41 8.72 7.61 -14.80
C SER A 41 9.69 6.49 -15.19
N LEU A 42 10.85 6.39 -14.51
CA LEU A 42 11.82 5.32 -14.74
C LEU A 42 11.33 3.97 -14.22
N ILE A 43 10.55 3.96 -13.13
CA ILE A 43 10.10 2.74 -12.46
C ILE A 43 8.73 2.30 -12.96
N TRP A 44 7.90 3.22 -13.46
CA TRP A 44 6.54 2.91 -13.94
C TRP A 44 6.47 1.73 -14.92
N PRO A 45 7.32 1.62 -15.96
CA PRO A 45 7.26 0.47 -16.87
C PRO A 45 7.49 -0.87 -16.17
N ILE A 46 8.28 -0.91 -15.10
CA ILE A 46 8.51 -2.13 -14.32
C ILE A 46 7.25 -2.44 -13.51
N ILE A 47 6.72 -1.45 -12.79
CA ILE A 47 5.53 -1.63 -11.97
C ILE A 47 4.34 -2.08 -12.84
N TRP A 48 4.08 -1.38 -13.95
CA TRP A 48 2.98 -1.68 -14.87
C TRP A 48 3.01 -3.12 -15.41
N ASN A 49 4.19 -3.61 -15.81
CA ASN A 49 4.31 -4.91 -16.46
C ASN A 49 4.43 -6.10 -15.49
N TYR A 50 4.85 -5.88 -14.23
CA TYR A 50 5.22 -6.96 -13.31
C TYR A 50 4.46 -6.95 -11.98
N THR A 51 3.41 -6.13 -11.84
CA THR A 51 2.59 -6.07 -10.63
C THR A 51 1.23 -6.70 -10.86
N ASP A 52 0.87 -7.71 -10.07
CA ASP A 52 -0.46 -8.32 -10.10
C ASP A 52 -1.56 -7.44 -9.48
N PHE A 53 -1.22 -6.73 -8.40
CA PHE A 53 -2.19 -5.99 -7.59
C PHE A 53 -1.66 -4.67 -7.08
N TYR A 54 -2.55 -3.68 -7.08
CA TYR A 54 -2.34 -2.35 -6.52
C TYR A 54 -3.30 -2.17 -5.35
N ILE A 55 -2.84 -1.58 -4.26
CA ILE A 55 -3.64 -1.35 -3.06
C ILE A 55 -3.53 0.12 -2.70
N SER A 56 -4.69 0.77 -2.57
CA SER A 56 -4.88 2.11 -2.00
C SER A 56 -5.50 1.92 -0.62
N GLY A 57 -4.78 2.32 0.44
CA GLY A 57 -5.19 2.03 1.82
C GLY A 57 -5.09 3.24 2.74
N SER A 58 -5.82 3.19 3.86
CA SER A 58 -5.91 4.30 4.80
C SER A 58 -4.74 4.33 5.79
N ASP A 59 -4.65 5.42 6.56
CA ASP A 59 -3.65 5.56 7.62
C ASP A 59 -3.87 4.56 8.77
N GLU A 60 -5.13 4.20 9.07
CA GLU A 60 -5.46 3.18 10.07
C GLU A 60 -4.86 1.82 9.71
N MET A 61 -4.85 1.48 8.42
CA MET A 61 -4.21 0.26 7.93
C MET A 61 -2.72 0.26 8.26
N ALA A 62 -2.02 1.39 8.06
CA ALA A 62 -0.62 1.52 8.46
C ALA A 62 -0.43 1.37 9.97
N VAL A 63 -1.29 1.98 10.79
CA VAL A 63 -1.27 1.85 12.26
C VAL A 63 -1.47 0.39 12.70
N ASP A 64 -2.38 -0.34 12.07
CA ASP A 64 -2.62 -1.75 12.37
C ASP A 64 -1.42 -2.61 11.99
N GLY A 65 -0.75 -2.30 10.87
CA GLY A 65 0.54 -2.91 10.51
C GLY A 65 1.62 -2.67 11.57
N MET A 66 1.75 -1.43 12.07
CA MET A 66 2.73 -1.10 13.11
C MET A 66 2.46 -1.91 14.39
N ARG A 67 1.19 -2.01 14.79
CA ARG A 67 0.77 -2.76 15.98
C ARG A 67 1.02 -4.25 15.81
N ALA A 68 0.73 -4.81 14.64
CA ALA A 68 0.96 -6.22 14.34
C ALA A 68 2.45 -6.58 14.47
N TYR A 69 3.34 -5.72 13.94
CA TYR A 69 4.78 -5.91 14.08
C TYR A 69 5.28 -5.74 15.52
N ALA A 70 4.76 -4.76 16.26
CA ALA A 70 5.25 -4.43 17.60
C ALA A 70 4.66 -5.29 18.74
N PHE A 71 3.45 -5.80 18.54
CA PHE A 71 2.65 -6.48 19.57
C PHE A 71 2.01 -7.77 19.03
N ASN A 72 2.79 -8.58 18.32
CA ASN A 72 2.34 -9.92 17.95
C ASN A 72 2.09 -10.78 19.21
N LYS A 73 1.16 -11.72 19.12
CA LYS A 73 0.79 -12.64 20.23
C LYS A 73 1.52 -13.98 20.15
N GLY A 74 2.39 -14.16 19.16
CA GLY A 74 3.07 -15.42 18.87
C GLY A 74 4.51 -15.42 19.37
N GLU A 75 5.31 -16.31 18.78
CA GLU A 75 6.76 -16.40 19.02
C GLU A 75 7.56 -15.56 18.01
N ASP A 76 6.87 -14.83 17.13
CA ASP A 76 7.49 -14.00 16.11
C ASP A 76 8.29 -12.86 16.75
N LEU A 77 9.42 -12.53 16.12
CA LEU A 77 10.24 -11.41 16.57
C LEU A 77 9.47 -10.10 16.49
N LYS A 78 9.63 -9.29 17.52
CA LYS A 78 9.13 -7.92 17.52
C LYS A 78 9.89 -7.08 16.51
N ILE A 79 9.16 -6.39 15.63
CA ILE A 79 9.71 -5.45 14.65
C ILE A 79 9.22 -4.04 14.98
N ILE A 80 10.14 -3.07 15.04
CA ILE A 80 9.80 -1.65 15.11
C ILE A 80 9.84 -1.11 13.69
N SER A 81 8.68 -0.72 13.18
CA SER A 81 8.53 -0.15 11.84
C SER A 81 7.70 1.13 11.93
N GLY A 82 8.10 2.15 11.19
CA GLY A 82 7.32 3.38 11.04
C GLY A 82 6.10 3.16 10.15
N GLU A 83 5.27 4.19 10.02
CA GLU A 83 3.96 4.16 9.35
C GLU A 83 4.06 3.67 7.91
N SER A 84 4.91 4.30 7.10
CA SER A 84 5.12 3.90 5.70
C SER A 84 5.67 2.49 5.59
N GLY A 85 6.60 2.09 6.46
CA GLY A 85 7.22 0.77 6.44
C GLY A 85 6.29 -0.36 6.89
N ALA A 86 5.29 -0.05 7.71
CA ALA A 86 4.32 -1.02 8.19
C ALA A 86 3.04 -1.11 7.35
N SER A 87 2.82 -0.15 6.44
CA SER A 87 1.63 -0.06 5.59
C SER A 87 1.31 -1.36 4.83
N THR A 88 2.33 -2.06 4.33
CA THR A 88 2.18 -3.33 3.60
C THR A 88 1.70 -4.46 4.50
N MET A 89 2.12 -4.50 5.76
CA MET A 89 1.62 -5.47 6.75
C MET A 89 0.15 -5.22 7.05
N GLY A 90 -0.24 -3.95 7.21
CA GLY A 90 -1.63 -3.55 7.34
C GLY A 90 -2.48 -4.01 6.16
N ALA A 91 -1.99 -3.77 4.94
CA ALA A 91 -2.66 -4.20 3.72
C ALA A 91 -2.84 -5.72 3.65
N LEU A 92 -1.79 -6.48 3.99
CA LEU A 92 -1.86 -7.94 4.07
C LEU A 92 -2.93 -8.41 5.07
N LEU A 93 -2.95 -7.84 6.28
CA LEU A 93 -3.95 -8.17 7.29
C LEU A 93 -5.37 -7.87 6.81
N GLY A 94 -5.57 -6.74 6.13
CA GLY A 94 -6.85 -6.38 5.51
C GLY A 94 -7.30 -7.40 4.47
N VAL A 95 -6.41 -7.79 3.55
CA VAL A 95 -6.70 -8.81 2.53
C VAL A 95 -7.04 -10.15 3.19
N LEU A 96 -6.29 -10.58 4.20
CA LEU A 96 -6.52 -11.85 4.89
C LEU A 96 -7.86 -11.86 5.65
N ALA A 97 -8.24 -10.73 6.26
CA ALA A 97 -9.47 -10.58 7.02
C ALA A 97 -10.73 -10.51 6.14
N GLU A 98 -10.60 -10.11 4.87
CA GLU A 98 -11.71 -9.94 3.95
C GLU A 98 -12.12 -11.28 3.30
N PRO A 99 -13.31 -11.84 3.58
CA PRO A 99 -13.74 -13.11 3.01
C PRO A 99 -13.94 -13.05 1.49
N SER A 100 -14.31 -11.89 0.95
CA SER A 100 -14.51 -11.73 -0.50
C SER A 100 -13.21 -11.82 -1.32
N MET A 101 -12.05 -11.74 -0.67
CA MET A 101 -10.72 -11.79 -1.30
C MET A 101 -10.12 -13.21 -1.35
N GLU A 102 -10.91 -14.26 -1.11
CA GLU A 102 -10.40 -15.63 -1.00
C GLU A 102 -9.65 -16.13 -2.24
N GLU A 103 -10.08 -15.71 -3.43
CA GLU A 103 -9.37 -16.06 -4.67
C GLU A 103 -8.01 -15.36 -4.79
N ILE A 104 -7.89 -14.12 -4.28
CA ILE A 104 -6.62 -13.39 -4.28
C ILE A 104 -5.61 -14.07 -3.35
N LYS A 105 -6.06 -14.63 -2.22
CA LYS A 105 -5.19 -15.32 -1.25
C LYS A 105 -4.56 -16.61 -1.79
N LYS A 106 -5.04 -17.13 -2.92
CA LYS A 106 -4.56 -18.37 -3.56
C LYS A 106 -3.55 -18.15 -4.68
N LYS A 107 -3.38 -16.91 -5.15
CA LYS A 107 -2.31 -16.55 -6.10
C LYS A 107 -0.96 -16.52 -5.40
#